data_AF-A0A929BAY1-F1
#
_entry.id   AF-A0A929BAY1-F1
#
_cell.length_a   1.000
_cell.length_b   1.000
_cell.length_c   1.000
_cell.angle_alpha   90.00
_cell.angle_beta   90.00
_cell.angle_gamma   90.00
#
_symmetry.space_group_name_H-M   'P 1'
#
loop_
_entity.id
_entity.type
_entity.pdbx_description
1 polymer ?
#
loop_
_entity_poly.entity_id
_entity_poly.type
_entity_poly.pdbx_seq_one_letter_code
_entity_poly.pdbx_strand_id
1 'polypeptide(L)'
;MTRDGHYASCERAESHNCACGVCGGAWHGWTGAVEIARNPDPQPRRALRQTADDRWNKAFAKCKTPGRATLPKKAASMDSVIADLVDLLSDDDGRNRDGTWRPHHDDLASSSPAERGLPLPRHTRGSHTQPMPQGRKPDHNFSVDELRTIMESGSTLDQVDALGTKVFQQAFDDIAEQFGGTVPIEVKKALADHFWCDFLANSAKYLSKGITIAKLLPKRVSDWISKRIIKWRQDQDRLPLEDEIIRTGTRSICKLLLDITNKVDLRTALLVVRILAILTCKSPERHQAVSKHCVAPISKHLTAETRRRLTQVIEQEWLPAVQGDAAQTLR
;
A
#
# COMPACT_ATOMS: atom_id res chain seq x y z
N MET A 1 8.75 18.45 -5.30
CA MET A 1 9.04 17.79 -6.60
C MET A 1 7.78 17.73 -7.45
N THR A 2 7.80 18.16 -8.72
CA THR A 2 6.68 17.84 -9.62
C THR A 2 6.87 16.42 -10.17
N ARG A 3 5.77 15.77 -10.58
CA ARG A 3 5.79 14.46 -11.25
C ARG A 3 6.50 14.51 -12.63
N ASP A 4 6.89 15.71 -13.07
CA ASP A 4 7.57 15.95 -14.34
C ASP A 4 9.01 15.41 -14.28
N GLY A 5 9.33 14.50 -15.20
CA GLY A 5 10.62 13.79 -15.26
C GLY A 5 10.55 12.33 -14.80
N HIS A 6 9.36 11.82 -14.46
CA HIS A 6 9.15 10.41 -14.20
C HIS A 6 8.88 9.61 -15.47
N TYR A 7 9.63 8.51 -15.67
CA TYR A 7 9.31 7.54 -16.72
C TYR A 7 8.04 6.78 -16.33
N ALA A 8 7.06 6.70 -17.24
CA ALA A 8 5.81 5.97 -17.02
C ALA A 8 6.05 4.50 -16.61
N SER A 9 7.12 3.87 -17.11
CA SER A 9 7.53 2.52 -16.72
C SER A 9 7.91 2.40 -15.24
N CYS A 10 8.45 3.46 -14.63
CA CYS A 10 8.75 3.51 -13.21
C CYS A 10 7.47 3.63 -12.37
N GLU A 11 6.53 4.46 -12.80
CA GLU A 11 5.25 4.64 -12.11
C GLU A 11 4.41 3.36 -12.15
N ARG A 12 4.46 2.64 -13.27
CA ARG A 12 3.79 1.34 -13.45
C ARG A 12 4.56 0.14 -12.88
N ALA A 13 5.74 0.36 -12.31
CA ALA A 13 6.63 -0.69 -11.82
C ALA A 13 6.83 -1.85 -12.82
N GLU A 14 7.05 -1.53 -14.11
CA GLU A 14 7.28 -2.54 -15.15
C GLU A 14 8.55 -3.38 -14.92
N SER A 15 9.43 -2.90 -14.03
CA SER A 15 10.64 -3.58 -13.57
C SER A 15 10.70 -3.60 -12.04
N HIS A 16 11.21 -4.71 -11.49
CA HIS A 16 11.55 -4.85 -10.07
C HIS A 16 12.72 -3.94 -9.63
N ASN A 17 13.34 -3.20 -10.56
CA ASN A 17 14.40 -2.25 -10.29
C ASN A 17 13.96 -0.84 -10.71
N CYS A 18 13.86 0.08 -9.76
CA CYS A 18 13.79 1.51 -10.07
C CYS A 18 15.20 2.07 -10.29
N ALA A 19 15.50 2.41 -11.54
CA ALA A 19 16.76 3.03 -11.95
C ALA A 19 16.59 4.51 -12.33
N CYS A 20 15.39 5.10 -12.18
CA CYS A 20 15.11 6.44 -12.71
C CYS A 20 15.96 7.52 -12.05
N GLY A 21 16.43 7.32 -10.81
CA GLY A 21 17.26 8.29 -10.10
C GLY A 21 16.56 9.63 -9.78
N VAL A 22 15.32 9.84 -10.21
CA VAL A 22 14.61 11.11 -10.07
C VAL A 22 13.92 11.21 -8.71
N CYS A 23 13.03 10.26 -8.36
CA CYS A 23 12.25 10.32 -7.11
C CYS A 23 12.81 9.54 -5.92
N GLY A 24 13.93 8.87 -6.10
CA GLY A 24 14.43 7.92 -5.10
C GLY A 24 13.42 6.84 -4.70
N GLY A 25 12.60 6.37 -5.64
CA GLY A 25 11.62 5.30 -5.46
C GLY A 25 10.27 5.69 -4.85
N ALA A 26 10.07 6.95 -4.45
CA ALA A 26 8.89 7.38 -3.72
C ALA A 26 7.57 7.27 -4.51
N TRP A 27 7.64 7.33 -5.85
CA TRP A 27 6.49 7.22 -6.76
C TRP A 27 6.46 5.89 -7.54
N HIS A 28 7.22 4.89 -7.11
CA HIS A 28 7.33 3.64 -7.86
C HIS A 28 6.12 2.74 -7.58
N GLY A 29 5.47 2.26 -8.64
CA GLY A 29 4.40 1.25 -8.61
C GLY A 29 3.03 1.75 -8.19
N TRP A 30 2.93 2.39 -7.03
CA TRP A 30 1.61 2.72 -6.45
C TRP A 30 0.82 3.75 -7.24
N THR A 31 1.48 4.72 -7.87
CA THR A 31 0.80 5.73 -8.70
C THR A 31 0.20 5.12 -9.97
N GLY A 32 0.91 4.19 -10.61
CA GLY A 32 0.39 3.44 -11.75
C GLY A 32 -0.78 2.51 -11.35
N ALA A 33 -0.70 1.89 -10.17
CA ALA A 33 -1.80 1.09 -9.64
C ALA A 33 -3.07 1.93 -9.38
N VAL A 34 -2.92 3.12 -8.80
CA VAL A 34 -4.02 4.09 -8.61
C VAL A 34 -4.61 4.51 -9.96
N GLU A 35 -3.76 4.82 -10.95
CA GLU A 35 -4.22 5.20 -12.29
C GLU A 35 -5.04 4.09 -12.96
N ILE A 36 -4.56 2.84 -12.90
CA ILE A 36 -5.28 1.68 -13.43
C ILE A 36 -6.62 1.47 -12.68
N ALA A 37 -6.63 1.62 -11.35
CA ALA A 37 -7.83 1.47 -10.55
C ALA A 37 -8.86 2.57 -10.81
N ARG A 38 -8.41 3.81 -11.04
CA ARG A 38 -9.28 4.98 -11.28
C ARG A 38 -9.88 4.99 -12.70
N ASN A 39 -9.30 4.21 -13.62
CA ASN A 39 -9.76 4.16 -15.01
C ASN A 39 -11.17 3.53 -15.12
N PRO A 40 -12.16 4.24 -15.70
CA PRO A 40 -13.51 3.71 -15.86
C PRO A 40 -13.56 2.52 -16.84
N ASP A 41 -12.63 2.44 -17.79
CA ASP A 41 -12.48 1.27 -18.65
C ASP A 41 -11.91 0.10 -17.83
N PRO A 42 -12.58 -1.08 -17.78
CA PRO A 42 -12.04 -2.25 -17.10
C PRO A 42 -10.86 -2.91 -17.84
N GLN A 43 -10.57 -2.57 -19.10
CA GLN A 43 -9.53 -3.25 -19.89
C GLN A 43 -8.12 -3.19 -19.24
N PRO A 44 -7.62 -2.05 -18.73
CA PRO A 44 -6.33 -2.01 -18.05
C PRO A 44 -6.24 -2.93 -16.83
N ARG A 45 -7.33 -3.06 -16.04
CA ARG A 45 -7.39 -4.00 -14.90
C ARG A 45 -7.37 -5.45 -15.36
N ARG A 46 -8.15 -5.78 -16.39
CA ARG A 46 -8.15 -7.13 -16.99
C ARG A 46 -6.78 -7.49 -17.56
N ALA A 47 -6.10 -6.56 -18.22
CA ALA A 47 -4.75 -6.76 -18.75
C ALA A 47 -3.72 -6.99 -17.62
N LEU A 48 -3.81 -6.24 -16.52
CA LEU A 48 -2.97 -6.44 -15.33
C LEU A 48 -3.18 -7.84 -14.74
N ARG A 49 -4.45 -8.26 -14.56
CA ARG A 49 -4.80 -9.61 -14.10
C ARG A 49 -4.25 -10.70 -15.01
N GLN A 50 -4.51 -10.59 -16.32
CA GLN A 50 -4.06 -11.56 -17.30
C GLN A 50 -2.53 -11.67 -17.30
N THR A 51 -1.82 -10.56 -17.20
CA THR A 51 -0.35 -10.56 -17.10
C THR A 51 0.14 -11.31 -15.85
N ALA A 52 -0.52 -11.12 -14.70
CA ALA A 52 -0.20 -11.84 -13.47
C ALA A 52 -0.44 -13.36 -13.62
N ASP A 53 -1.56 -13.75 -14.24
CA ASP A 53 -1.91 -15.14 -14.51
C ASP A 53 -0.92 -15.81 -15.49
N ASP A 54 -0.56 -15.12 -16.56
CA ASP A 54 0.41 -15.61 -17.55
C ASP A 54 1.80 -15.80 -16.93
N ARG A 55 2.25 -14.85 -16.10
CA ARG A 55 3.52 -14.97 -15.35
C ARG A 55 3.50 -16.15 -14.39
N TRP A 56 2.37 -16.37 -13.70
CA TRP A 56 2.19 -17.53 -12.83
C TRP A 56 2.29 -18.83 -13.63
N ASN A 57 1.50 -18.98 -14.69
CA ASN A 57 1.50 -20.18 -15.53
C ASN A 57 2.90 -20.45 -16.12
N LYS A 58 3.57 -19.41 -16.62
CA LYS A 58 4.93 -19.50 -17.17
C LYS A 58 5.96 -19.92 -16.12
N ALA A 59 5.84 -19.44 -14.88
CA ALA A 59 6.75 -19.81 -13.79
C ALA A 59 6.65 -21.29 -13.39
N PHE A 60 5.51 -21.93 -13.66
CA PHE A 60 5.29 -23.35 -13.40
C PHE A 60 5.48 -24.26 -14.63
N ALA A 61 5.28 -23.76 -15.85
CA ALA A 61 5.44 -24.53 -17.08
C ALA A 61 6.83 -25.18 -17.25
N LYS A 62 7.88 -24.58 -16.68
CA LYS A 62 9.27 -25.05 -16.81
C LYS A 62 9.75 -26.00 -15.70
N CYS A 63 8.98 -26.23 -14.63
CA CYS A 63 9.39 -27.06 -13.50
C CYS A 63 8.62 -28.38 -13.49
N LYS A 64 9.25 -29.47 -13.95
CA LYS A 64 8.68 -30.83 -13.89
C LYS A 64 8.78 -31.48 -12.51
N THR A 65 9.63 -30.96 -11.63
CA THR A 65 9.83 -31.49 -10.28
C THR A 65 9.10 -30.65 -9.23
N PRO A 66 8.38 -31.28 -8.28
CA PRO A 66 7.86 -30.61 -7.11
C PRO A 66 9.03 -30.21 -6.21
N GLY A 67 9.60 -29.04 -6.49
CA GLY A 67 10.76 -28.47 -5.79
C GLY A 67 10.47 -27.12 -5.17
N ARG A 68 11.38 -26.70 -4.27
CA ARG A 68 11.40 -25.43 -3.54
C ARG A 68 10.92 -24.26 -4.40
N ALA A 69 10.08 -23.40 -3.81
CA ALA A 69 9.55 -22.23 -4.48
C ALA A 69 10.67 -21.33 -5.03
N THR A 70 10.79 -21.29 -6.35
CA THR A 70 11.74 -20.44 -7.06
C THR A 70 11.28 -18.98 -7.02
N LEU A 71 12.22 -18.04 -7.07
CA LEU A 71 11.88 -16.61 -7.06
C LEU A 71 10.83 -16.20 -8.12
N PRO A 72 10.87 -16.64 -9.39
CA PRO A 72 9.85 -16.28 -10.37
C PRO A 72 8.43 -16.69 -9.96
N LYS A 73 8.28 -17.83 -9.27
CA LYS A 73 6.98 -18.29 -8.75
C LYS A 73 6.48 -17.36 -7.65
N LYS A 74 7.39 -16.94 -6.76
CA LYS A 74 7.05 -15.99 -5.69
C LYS A 74 6.67 -14.62 -6.24
N ALA A 75 7.44 -14.09 -7.19
CA ALA A 75 7.14 -12.81 -7.86
C ALA A 75 5.76 -12.85 -8.53
N ALA A 76 5.46 -13.91 -9.28
CA ALA A 76 4.14 -14.06 -9.93
C ALA A 76 2.97 -14.16 -8.93
N SER A 77 3.18 -14.73 -7.74
CA SER A 77 2.14 -14.70 -6.68
C SER A 77 1.88 -13.29 -6.16
N MET A 78 2.92 -12.45 -6.08
CA MET A 78 2.78 -11.05 -5.66
C MET A 78 2.16 -10.18 -6.74
N ASP A 79 2.41 -10.47 -8.03
CA ASP A 79 1.68 -9.82 -9.13
C ASP A 79 0.16 -10.07 -9.02
N SER A 80 -0.23 -11.27 -8.55
CA SER A 80 -1.64 -11.60 -8.30
C SER A 80 -2.23 -10.79 -7.13
N VAL A 81 -1.43 -10.51 -6.10
CA VAL A 81 -1.81 -9.61 -4.99
C VAL A 81 -2.03 -8.20 -5.51
N ILE A 82 -1.12 -7.67 -6.32
CA ILE A 82 -1.25 -6.32 -6.88
C ILE A 82 -2.52 -6.21 -7.73
N ALA A 83 -2.81 -7.20 -8.56
CA ALA A 83 -4.05 -7.24 -9.34
C ALA A 83 -5.31 -7.23 -8.45
N ASP A 84 -5.34 -8.04 -7.38
CA ASP A 84 -6.46 -8.05 -6.42
C ASP A 84 -6.65 -6.68 -5.74
N LEU A 85 -5.55 -6.01 -5.37
CA LEU A 85 -5.62 -4.69 -4.75
C LEU A 85 -6.11 -3.61 -5.72
N VAL A 86 -5.71 -3.66 -6.99
CA VAL A 86 -6.19 -2.74 -8.01
C VAL A 86 -7.69 -2.93 -8.26
N ASP A 87 -8.17 -4.17 -8.30
CA ASP A 87 -9.60 -4.48 -8.40
C ASP A 87 -10.36 -3.96 -7.16
N LEU A 88 -9.85 -4.23 -5.95
CA LEU A 88 -10.41 -3.71 -4.70
C LEU A 88 -10.54 -2.19 -4.69
N LEU A 89 -9.48 -1.47 -5.09
CA LEU A 89 -9.47 0.00 -5.12
C LEU A 89 -10.49 0.53 -6.13
N SER A 90 -10.62 -0.10 -7.30
CA SER A 90 -11.60 0.29 -8.32
C SER A 90 -13.03 0.06 -7.85
N ASP A 91 -13.32 -1.09 -7.24
CA ASP A 91 -14.66 -1.43 -6.77
C ASP A 91 -15.09 -0.52 -5.61
N ASP A 92 -14.16 -0.21 -4.70
CA ASP A 92 -14.42 0.73 -3.60
C ASP A 92 -14.68 2.16 -4.10
N ASP A 93 -13.91 2.62 -5.08
CA ASP A 93 -14.11 3.92 -5.72
C ASP A 93 -15.46 4.02 -6.45
N GLY A 94 -15.84 2.97 -7.18
CA GLY A 94 -17.15 2.88 -7.83
C GLY A 94 -18.31 2.97 -6.83
N ARG A 95 -18.26 2.18 -5.75
CA ARG A 95 -19.27 2.23 -4.67
C ARG A 95 -19.37 3.61 -4.03
N ASN A 96 -18.23 4.29 -3.84
CA ASN A 96 -18.18 5.63 -3.29
C ASN A 96 -18.86 6.67 -4.20
N ARG A 97 -18.57 6.63 -5.51
CA ARG A 97 -19.20 7.54 -6.50
C ARG A 97 -20.70 7.32 -6.62
N ASP A 98 -21.15 6.07 -6.54
CA ASP A 98 -22.57 5.73 -6.64
C ASP A 98 -23.35 6.01 -5.34
N GLY A 99 -22.67 6.49 -4.28
CA GLY A 99 -23.28 6.72 -2.96
C GLY A 99 -23.76 5.44 -2.27
N THR A 100 -23.35 4.27 -2.78
CA THR A 100 -23.67 2.95 -2.19
C THR A 100 -22.62 2.51 -1.18
N TRP A 101 -21.57 3.31 -1.00
CA TRP A 101 -20.49 3.04 -0.06
C TRP A 101 -21.01 2.99 1.37
N ARG A 102 -20.70 1.88 2.02
CA ARG A 102 -20.77 1.73 3.46
C ARG A 102 -19.36 1.42 3.93
N PRO A 103 -18.81 2.14 4.90
CA PRO A 103 -17.50 1.82 5.41
C PRO A 103 -17.51 0.38 5.95
N HIS A 104 -16.55 -0.44 5.51
CA HIS A 104 -16.38 -1.82 5.98
C HIS A 104 -15.93 -1.81 7.46
N HIS A 105 -16.85 -1.50 8.38
CA HIS A 105 -16.57 -1.51 9.82
C HIS A 105 -16.77 -2.89 10.47
N ASP A 106 -17.51 -3.81 9.84
CA ASP A 106 -18.10 -4.95 10.55
C ASP A 106 -17.26 -6.25 10.60
N ASP A 107 -16.37 -6.52 9.65
CA ASP A 107 -15.78 -7.89 9.55
C ASP A 107 -14.46 -8.09 10.33
N LEU A 108 -14.34 -7.52 11.53
CA LEU A 108 -13.24 -7.84 12.47
C LEU A 108 -13.71 -8.15 13.89
N ALA A 109 -15.03 -8.16 14.13
CA ALA A 109 -15.62 -8.66 15.36
C ALA A 109 -16.29 -10.01 15.09
N SER A 110 -15.72 -11.08 15.65
CA SER A 110 -16.42 -12.34 15.81
C SER A 110 -17.66 -12.12 16.70
N SER A 111 -18.82 -12.56 16.20
CA SER A 111 -19.95 -13.10 16.96
C SER A 111 -20.72 -12.17 17.92
N SER A 112 -21.89 -11.68 17.50
CA SER A 112 -23.11 -11.75 18.33
C SER A 112 -24.38 -11.62 17.47
N PRO A 113 -25.43 -12.44 17.69
CA PRO A 113 -26.68 -12.36 16.96
C PRO A 113 -27.69 -11.41 17.64
N ALA A 114 -28.61 -10.91 16.81
CA ALA A 114 -29.79 -10.09 17.12
C ALA A 114 -29.55 -8.57 17.15
N GLU A 115 -30.12 -7.86 16.18
CA GLU A 115 -31.42 -7.23 16.37
C GLU A 115 -32.07 -6.87 15.03
N ARG A 116 -33.34 -7.26 14.87
CA ARG A 116 -34.22 -6.87 13.77
C ARG A 116 -34.79 -5.49 14.11
N GLY A 117 -34.52 -4.49 13.27
CA GLY A 117 -35.08 -3.14 13.39
C GLY A 117 -35.48 -2.56 12.03
N LEU A 118 -36.80 -2.40 11.89
CA LEU A 118 -37.70 -1.70 10.95
C LEU A 118 -37.17 -0.78 9.81
N PRO A 119 -37.96 -0.62 8.72
CA PRO A 119 -37.55 0.10 7.51
C PRO A 119 -37.72 1.62 7.62
N LEU A 120 -36.72 2.38 7.16
CA LEU A 120 -36.74 3.85 7.06
C LEU A 120 -37.32 4.34 5.71
N PRO A 121 -37.78 5.61 5.64
CA PRO A 121 -38.61 6.11 4.55
C PRO A 121 -37.83 6.36 3.25
N ARG A 122 -38.52 6.10 2.15
CA ARG A 122 -38.09 6.29 0.77
C ARG A 122 -38.11 7.78 0.43
N HIS A 123 -36.94 8.43 0.42
CA HIS A 123 -36.82 9.79 -0.09
C HIS A 123 -36.72 9.82 -1.62
N THR A 124 -37.42 10.79 -2.18
CA THR A 124 -37.65 11.03 -3.61
C THR A 124 -36.38 11.47 -4.34
N ARG A 125 -36.22 10.89 -5.53
CA ARG A 125 -35.08 11.04 -6.45
C ARG A 125 -35.16 12.39 -7.17
N GLY A 126 -34.41 13.39 -6.71
CA GLY A 126 -34.13 14.61 -7.46
C GLY A 126 -33.03 14.35 -8.50
N SER A 127 -33.38 14.37 -9.79
CA SER A 127 -32.44 14.25 -10.89
C SER A 127 -31.66 15.56 -11.09
N HIS A 128 -30.55 15.72 -10.39
CA HIS A 128 -29.52 16.68 -10.77
C HIS A 128 -28.38 15.93 -11.47
N THR A 129 -28.41 15.96 -12.80
CA THR A 129 -27.25 15.66 -13.65
C THR A 129 -26.18 16.71 -13.40
N GLN A 130 -25.23 16.42 -12.51
CA GLN A 130 -23.98 17.16 -12.46
C GLN A 130 -23.11 16.77 -13.65
N PRO A 131 -22.48 17.74 -14.35
CA PRO A 131 -21.54 17.44 -15.40
C PRO A 131 -20.32 16.70 -14.85
N MET A 132 -19.95 15.62 -15.52
CA MET A 132 -18.78 14.79 -15.21
C MET A 132 -17.50 15.65 -15.15
N PRO A 133 -16.73 15.64 -14.05
CA PRO A 133 -15.45 16.34 -14.01
C PRO A 133 -14.46 15.59 -14.91
N GLN A 134 -14.08 16.24 -16.00
CA GLN A 134 -12.94 15.83 -16.81
C GLN A 134 -11.68 15.84 -15.93
N GLY A 135 -10.82 14.83 -16.11
CA GLY A 135 -9.70 14.45 -15.25
C GLY A 135 -8.99 15.62 -14.56
N ARG A 136 -9.33 15.83 -13.28
CA ARG A 136 -8.63 16.75 -12.40
C ARG A 136 -7.22 16.20 -12.20
N LYS A 137 -6.20 16.90 -12.72
CA LYS A 137 -4.82 16.67 -12.26
C LYS A 137 -4.83 16.86 -10.73
N PRO A 138 -4.27 15.94 -9.93
CA PRO A 138 -4.28 16.09 -8.49
C PRO A 138 -3.56 17.39 -8.13
N ASP A 139 -4.23 18.28 -7.41
CA ASP A 139 -3.55 19.41 -6.77
C ASP A 139 -2.70 18.81 -5.64
N HIS A 140 -1.39 18.82 -5.80
CA HIS A 140 -0.46 18.11 -4.89
C HIS A 140 -0.12 18.93 -3.64
N ASN A 141 -0.68 20.13 -3.49
CA ASN A 141 -0.37 21.03 -2.39
C ASN A 141 -1.51 21.13 -1.36
N PHE A 142 -2.20 20.03 -1.08
CA PHE A 142 -3.24 20.01 -0.05
C PHE A 142 -2.64 19.95 1.36
N SER A 143 -3.30 20.64 2.28
CA SER A 143 -3.01 20.73 3.71
C SER A 143 -3.19 19.38 4.42
N VAL A 144 -2.65 19.26 5.64
CA VAL A 144 -2.88 18.08 6.49
C VAL A 144 -4.37 17.93 6.85
N ASP A 145 -5.11 19.03 6.92
CA ASP A 145 -6.54 19.01 7.18
C ASP A 145 -7.34 18.48 5.99
N GLU A 146 -6.96 18.84 4.76
CA GLU A 146 -7.54 18.24 3.54
C GLU A 146 -7.21 16.75 3.42
N LEU A 147 -5.97 16.35 3.73
CA LEU A 147 -5.61 14.93 3.78
C LEU A 147 -6.50 14.19 4.78
N ARG A 148 -6.73 14.79 5.95
CA ARG A 148 -7.60 14.19 6.97
C ARG A 148 -9.01 14.02 6.45
N THR A 149 -9.59 15.03 5.81
CA THR A 149 -10.93 14.95 5.21
C THR A 149 -11.02 13.82 4.19
N ILE A 150 -10.00 13.64 3.34
CA ILE A 150 -9.93 12.53 2.39
C ILE A 150 -9.82 11.19 3.12
N MET A 151 -9.02 11.12 4.17
CA MET A 151 -8.86 9.91 4.99
C MET A 151 -10.14 9.52 5.77
N GLU A 152 -11.00 10.49 6.09
CA GLU A 152 -12.27 10.28 6.80
C GLU A 152 -13.42 9.89 5.88
N SER A 153 -13.43 10.38 4.63
CA SER A 153 -14.63 10.33 3.78
C SER A 153 -14.39 9.90 2.32
N GLY A 154 -13.13 9.84 1.87
CA GLY A 154 -12.78 9.39 0.52
C GLY A 154 -12.87 7.88 0.36
N SER A 155 -12.91 7.41 -0.90
CA SER A 155 -12.73 6.00 -1.22
C SER A 155 -11.32 5.54 -0.80
N THR A 156 -11.13 4.24 -0.61
CA THR A 156 -9.80 3.65 -0.31
C THR A 156 -8.78 4.05 -1.38
N LEU A 157 -9.23 4.20 -2.64
CA LEU A 157 -8.40 4.70 -3.75
C LEU A 157 -7.94 6.13 -3.50
N ASP A 158 -8.85 7.05 -3.19
CA ASP A 158 -8.50 8.44 -2.90
C ASP A 158 -7.60 8.56 -1.65
N GLN A 159 -7.83 7.72 -0.65
CA GLN A 159 -7.01 7.66 0.56
C GLN A 159 -5.58 7.20 0.27
N VAL A 160 -5.42 6.14 -0.54
CA VAL A 160 -4.09 5.66 -0.99
C VAL A 160 -3.37 6.73 -1.80
N ASP A 161 -4.07 7.38 -2.72
CA ASP A 161 -3.51 8.43 -3.58
C ASP A 161 -3.05 9.65 -2.78
N ALA A 162 -3.93 10.16 -1.91
CA ALA A 162 -3.66 11.32 -1.08
C ALA A 162 -2.59 11.03 -0.02
N LEU A 163 -2.70 9.92 0.72
CA LEU A 163 -1.71 9.58 1.73
C LEU A 163 -0.35 9.33 1.11
N GLY A 164 -0.30 8.55 0.02
CA GLY A 164 0.94 8.29 -0.73
C GLY A 164 1.60 9.58 -1.17
N THR A 165 0.85 10.45 -1.85
CA THR A 165 1.34 11.76 -2.30
C THR A 165 1.95 12.56 -1.16
N LYS A 166 1.20 12.76 -0.07
CA LYS A 166 1.63 13.63 1.02
C LYS A 166 2.80 13.05 1.80
N VAL A 167 2.75 11.76 2.14
CA VAL A 167 3.81 11.06 2.89
C VAL A 167 5.13 11.11 2.14
N PHE A 168 5.12 10.76 0.86
CA PHE A 168 6.34 10.69 0.08
C PHE A 168 6.91 12.07 -0.23
N GLN A 169 6.06 13.03 -0.59
CA GLN A 169 6.51 14.38 -0.87
C GLN A 169 7.09 15.06 0.38
N GLN A 170 6.39 15.03 1.51
CA GLN A 170 6.87 15.65 2.76
C GLN A 170 8.19 15.05 3.21
N ALA A 171 8.31 13.72 3.22
CA ALA A 171 9.53 13.05 3.65
C ALA A 171 10.70 13.37 2.72
N PHE A 172 10.45 13.45 1.41
CA PHE A 172 11.48 13.77 0.45
C PHE A 172 11.93 15.22 0.56
N ASP A 173 11.00 16.16 0.73
CA ASP A 173 11.30 17.58 0.91
C ASP A 173 12.09 17.81 2.23
N ASP A 174 11.71 17.16 3.34
CA ASP A 174 12.45 17.21 4.61
C ASP A 174 13.87 16.63 4.49
N ILE A 175 14.06 15.56 3.70
CA ILE A 175 15.39 15.03 3.39
C ILE A 175 16.17 16.01 2.51
N ALA A 176 15.53 16.61 1.50
CA ALA A 176 16.16 17.57 0.60
C ALA A 176 16.67 18.81 1.35
N GLU A 177 15.94 19.28 2.36
CA GLU A 177 16.35 20.38 3.22
C GLU A 177 17.70 20.10 3.91
N GLN A 178 17.97 18.86 4.31
CA GLN A 178 19.28 18.47 4.87
C GLN A 178 20.44 18.64 3.89
N PHE A 179 20.15 18.65 2.58
CA PHE A 179 21.13 18.83 1.51
C PHE A 179 21.05 20.23 0.88
N GLY A 180 20.46 21.22 1.55
CA GLY A 180 20.32 22.57 1.01
C GLY A 180 19.34 22.68 -0.16
N GLY A 181 18.38 21.75 -0.26
CA GLY A 181 17.27 21.77 -1.20
C GLY A 181 17.32 20.73 -2.32
N THR A 182 18.42 20.01 -2.51
CA THR A 182 18.53 18.97 -3.56
C THR A 182 19.17 17.70 -3.02
N VAL A 183 18.45 16.57 -3.09
CA VAL A 183 18.97 15.25 -2.69
C VAL A 183 19.95 14.70 -3.73
N PRO A 184 21.18 14.28 -3.34
CA PRO A 184 22.13 13.62 -4.24
C PRO A 184 21.58 12.34 -4.89
N ILE A 185 22.08 12.01 -6.08
CA ILE A 185 21.59 10.86 -6.87
C ILE A 185 21.86 9.51 -6.16
N GLU A 186 22.95 9.40 -5.42
CA GLU A 186 23.33 8.24 -4.61
C GLU A 186 22.35 8.02 -3.47
N VAL A 187 22.00 9.10 -2.75
CA VAL A 187 20.99 9.08 -1.69
C VAL A 187 19.62 8.69 -2.26
N LYS A 188 19.25 9.25 -3.42
CA LYS A 188 18.02 8.84 -4.12
C LYS A 188 18.02 7.34 -4.46
N LYS A 189 19.12 6.81 -5.01
CA LYS A 189 19.24 5.36 -5.28
C LYS A 189 19.11 4.52 -4.02
N ALA A 190 19.73 4.96 -2.91
CA ALA A 190 19.67 4.28 -1.63
C ALA A 190 18.27 4.33 -0.99
N LEU A 191 17.55 5.46 -1.09
CA LEU A 191 16.13 5.57 -0.72
C LEU A 191 15.25 4.66 -1.60
N ALA A 192 15.58 4.54 -2.88
CA ALA A 192 14.84 3.66 -3.78
C ALA A 192 15.04 2.18 -3.41
N ASP A 193 16.12 1.82 -2.74
CA ASP A 193 16.40 0.46 -2.29
C ASP A 193 15.65 0.15 -0.99
N HIS A 194 14.34 -0.11 -1.11
CA HIS A 194 13.42 -0.59 -0.08
C HIS A 194 13.12 0.32 1.13
N PHE A 195 13.74 1.49 1.28
CA PHE A 195 13.49 2.40 2.42
C PHE A 195 11.99 2.69 2.64
N TRP A 196 11.25 3.01 1.57
CA TRP A 196 9.83 3.36 1.65
C TRP A 196 8.96 2.20 2.12
N CYS A 197 9.12 1.02 1.51
CA CYS A 197 8.35 -0.15 1.92
C CYS A 197 8.77 -0.70 3.29
N ASP A 198 10.04 -0.53 3.69
CA ASP A 198 10.50 -0.86 5.05
C ASP A 198 9.78 0.00 6.08
N PHE A 199 9.78 1.32 5.84
CA PHE A 199 9.12 2.27 6.71
C PHE A 199 7.63 1.97 6.84
N LEU A 200 6.92 1.80 5.71
CA LEU A 200 5.47 1.58 5.71
C LEU A 200 5.11 0.23 6.36
N ALA A 201 5.85 -0.84 6.08
CA ALA A 201 5.60 -2.15 6.69
C ALA A 201 5.85 -2.15 8.20
N ASN A 202 6.91 -1.49 8.67
CA ASN A 202 7.17 -1.34 10.10
C ASN A 202 6.16 -0.40 10.78
N SER A 203 5.66 0.61 10.08
CA SER A 203 4.56 1.47 10.54
C SER A 203 3.27 0.67 10.69
N ALA A 204 2.89 -0.13 9.68
CA ALA A 204 1.73 -1.02 9.75
C ALA A 204 1.83 -2.00 10.92
N LYS A 205 3.00 -2.61 11.14
CA LYS A 205 3.27 -3.47 12.29
C LYS A 205 3.12 -2.76 13.63
N TYR A 206 3.57 -1.52 13.71
CA TYR A 206 3.53 -0.74 14.93
C TYR A 206 2.08 -0.33 15.25
N LEU A 207 1.38 0.25 14.26
CA LEU A 207 -0.02 0.65 14.36
C LEU A 207 -0.95 -0.53 14.65
N SER A 208 -0.66 -1.73 14.13
CA SER A 208 -1.49 -2.92 14.36
C SER A 208 -1.47 -3.44 15.79
N LYS A 209 -0.55 -2.97 16.65
CA LYS A 209 -0.51 -3.36 18.06
C LYS A 209 -1.56 -2.64 18.91
N GLY A 210 -2.38 -1.78 18.32
CA GLY A 210 -3.46 -1.08 19.03
C GLY A 210 -2.94 -0.19 20.16
N ILE A 211 -1.68 0.26 20.10
CA ILE A 211 -1.15 1.21 21.07
C ILE A 211 -1.97 2.48 20.91
N THR A 212 -2.76 2.80 21.94
CA THR A 212 -3.62 3.99 21.96
C THR A 212 -2.77 5.20 21.60
N ILE A 213 -3.23 5.99 20.64
CA ILE A 213 -2.44 7.10 20.08
C ILE A 213 -2.06 8.13 21.16
N ALA A 214 -2.88 8.25 22.20
CA ALA A 214 -2.59 9.04 23.41
C ALA A 214 -1.29 8.63 24.14
N LYS A 215 -0.75 7.43 23.93
CA LYS A 215 0.52 6.94 24.50
C LYS A 215 1.68 7.03 23.52
N LEU A 216 1.44 7.50 22.29
CA LEU A 216 2.45 7.58 21.25
C LEU A 216 3.23 8.88 21.37
N LEU A 217 4.49 8.78 21.78
CA LEU A 217 5.45 9.86 21.63
C LEU A 217 6.07 9.75 20.22
N PRO A 218 5.86 10.71 19.30
CA PRO A 218 6.33 10.64 17.92
C PRO A 218 7.82 10.32 17.80
N LYS A 219 8.63 10.87 18.71
CA LYS A 219 10.08 10.60 18.79
C LYS A 219 10.39 9.13 19.10
N ARG A 220 9.69 8.51 20.06
CA ARG A 220 9.93 7.11 20.42
C ARG A 220 9.54 6.16 19.27
N VAL A 221 8.42 6.45 18.60
CA VAL A 221 7.97 5.66 17.45
C VAL A 221 8.97 5.77 16.30
N SER A 222 9.33 7.00 15.92
CA SER A 222 10.31 7.23 14.86
C SER A 222 11.69 6.66 15.17
N ASP A 223 12.20 6.77 16.40
CA ASP A 223 13.46 6.15 16.79
C ASP A 223 13.40 4.61 16.70
N TRP A 224 12.28 4.01 17.11
CA TRP A 224 12.09 2.57 17.03
C TRP A 224 12.04 2.07 15.57
N ILE A 225 11.29 2.77 14.71
CA ILE A 225 11.21 2.44 13.28
C ILE A 225 12.58 2.66 12.60
N SER A 226 13.25 3.78 12.87
CA SER A 226 14.56 4.09 12.30
C SER A 226 15.59 2.99 12.64
N LYS A 227 15.67 2.60 13.91
CA LYS A 227 16.58 1.51 14.36
C LYS A 227 16.27 0.19 13.66
N ARG A 228 14.99 -0.12 13.42
CA ARG A 228 14.57 -1.32 12.68
C ARG A 228 15.01 -1.26 11.22
N ILE A 229 14.82 -0.12 10.56
CA ILE A 229 15.24 0.09 9.16
C ILE A 229 16.76 0.00 9.05
N ILE A 230 17.52 0.73 9.88
CA ILE A 230 19.00 0.71 9.90
C ILE A 230 19.50 -0.72 10.05
N LYS A 231 19.03 -1.45 11.07
CA LYS A 231 19.45 -2.84 11.31
C LYS A 231 19.12 -3.73 10.13
N TRP A 232 17.90 -3.64 9.59
CA TRP A 232 17.50 -4.49 8.47
C TRP A 232 18.33 -4.22 7.21
N ARG A 233 18.63 -2.95 6.92
CA ARG A 233 19.50 -2.58 5.78
C ARG A 233 20.89 -3.18 5.91
N GLN A 234 21.47 -3.15 7.11
CA GLN A 234 22.76 -3.77 7.41
C GLN A 234 22.71 -5.30 7.25
N ASP A 235 21.65 -5.94 7.75
CA ASP A 235 21.46 -7.40 7.68
C ASP A 235 21.18 -7.90 6.25
N GLN A 236 20.88 -7.02 5.29
CA GLN A 236 20.48 -7.35 3.92
C GLN A 236 21.41 -6.81 2.84
N ASP A 237 22.61 -6.34 3.22
CA ASP A 237 23.61 -5.77 2.30
C ASP A 237 23.01 -4.71 1.35
N ARG A 238 22.17 -3.84 1.90
CA ARG A 238 21.49 -2.78 1.14
C ARG A 238 22.44 -1.64 0.85
N LEU A 239 22.07 -0.82 -0.15
CA LEU A 239 22.83 0.40 -0.45
C LEU A 239 23.00 1.25 0.82
N PRO A 240 24.23 1.76 1.10
CA PRO A 240 24.46 2.56 2.28
C PRO A 240 23.59 3.82 2.23
N LEU A 241 22.93 4.08 3.35
CA LEU A 241 22.13 5.28 3.55
C LEU A 241 22.46 5.78 4.95
N GLU A 242 22.83 7.05 5.07
CA GLU A 242 23.23 7.61 6.35
C GLU A 242 22.08 7.52 7.37
N ASP A 243 22.43 7.16 8.60
CA ASP A 243 21.48 7.01 9.71
C ASP A 243 20.61 8.26 9.90
N GLU A 244 21.18 9.46 9.70
CA GLU A 244 20.45 10.71 9.89
C GLU A 244 19.40 10.92 8.80
N ILE A 245 19.67 10.51 7.56
CA ILE A 245 18.69 10.55 6.46
C ILE A 245 17.53 9.61 6.78
N ILE A 246 17.83 8.40 7.26
CA ILE A 246 16.81 7.43 7.69
C ILE A 246 15.95 8.02 8.81
N ARG A 247 16.59 8.63 9.82
CA ARG A 247 15.89 9.24 10.97
C ARG A 247 15.03 10.41 10.54
N THR A 248 15.49 11.27 9.64
CA THR A 248 14.72 12.42 9.14
C THR A 248 13.51 11.97 8.35
N GLY A 249 13.68 11.09 7.36
CA GLY A 249 12.56 10.53 6.62
C GLY A 249 11.56 9.83 7.55
N THR A 250 12.06 9.01 8.48
CA THR A 250 11.19 8.30 9.44
C THR A 250 10.43 9.26 10.35
N ARG A 251 11.09 10.30 10.89
CA ARG A 251 10.46 11.30 11.77
C ARG A 251 9.39 12.09 11.04
N SER A 252 9.68 12.52 9.81
CA SER A 252 8.75 13.24 8.94
C SER A 252 7.46 12.45 8.75
N ILE A 253 7.58 11.20 8.29
CA ILE A 253 6.42 10.37 7.99
C ILE A 253 5.67 9.98 9.27
N CYS A 254 6.39 9.62 10.36
CA CYS A 254 5.74 9.30 11.63
C CYS A 254 4.89 10.46 12.16
N LYS A 255 5.37 11.69 12.06
CA LYS A 255 4.61 12.88 12.48
C LYS A 255 3.29 12.94 11.71
N LEU A 256 3.35 12.87 10.38
CA LEU A 256 2.18 12.92 9.52
C LEU A 256 1.18 11.78 9.81
N LEU A 257 1.66 10.54 9.93
CA LEU A 257 0.80 9.38 10.22
C LEU A 257 0.13 9.49 11.60
N LEU A 258 0.82 10.01 12.61
CA LEU A 258 0.25 10.22 13.94
C LEU A 258 -0.80 11.34 13.93
N ASP A 259 -0.55 12.42 13.21
CA ASP A 259 -1.51 13.52 13.07
C ASP A 259 -2.81 13.09 12.39
N ILE A 260 -2.73 12.17 11.43
CA ILE A 260 -3.89 11.60 10.73
C ILE A 260 -4.64 10.60 11.63
N THR A 261 -3.91 9.62 12.19
CA THR A 261 -4.50 8.53 12.97
C THR A 261 -5.20 9.02 14.24
N ASN A 262 -4.84 10.19 14.77
CA ASN A 262 -5.51 10.82 15.92
C ASN A 262 -7.01 11.08 15.72
N LYS A 263 -7.48 11.20 14.47
CA LYS A 263 -8.86 11.54 14.14
C LYS A 263 -9.51 10.56 13.15
N VAL A 264 -8.70 9.89 12.35
CA VAL A 264 -9.14 8.87 11.40
C VAL A 264 -9.20 7.51 12.08
N ASP A 265 -10.19 6.69 11.72
CA ASP A 265 -10.25 5.30 12.17
C ASP A 265 -8.93 4.56 11.88
N LEU A 266 -8.37 3.94 12.92
CA LEU A 266 -7.08 3.27 12.85
C LEU A 266 -7.09 2.10 11.86
N ARG A 267 -8.24 1.45 11.64
CA ARG A 267 -8.34 0.33 10.69
C ARG A 267 -8.25 0.83 9.26
N THR A 268 -8.93 1.93 8.94
CA THR A 268 -8.81 2.62 7.64
C THR A 268 -7.36 3.02 7.38
N ALA A 269 -6.72 3.73 8.31
CA ALA A 269 -5.32 4.13 8.16
C ALA A 269 -4.38 2.92 7.99
N LEU A 270 -4.61 1.84 8.74
CA LEU A 270 -3.85 0.60 8.62
C LEU A 270 -3.99 -0.05 7.25
N LEU A 271 -5.20 -0.13 6.69
CA LEU A 271 -5.42 -0.71 5.37
C LEU A 271 -4.66 0.09 4.30
N VAL A 272 -4.79 1.41 4.32
CA VAL A 272 -4.14 2.31 3.36
C VAL A 272 -2.61 2.19 3.43
N VAL A 273 -2.03 2.22 4.65
CA VAL A 273 -0.58 2.06 4.83
C VAL A 273 -0.08 0.69 4.33
N ARG A 274 -0.86 -0.39 4.53
CA ARG A 274 -0.50 -1.72 4.04
C ARG A 274 -0.56 -1.79 2.52
N ILE A 275 -1.60 -1.23 1.89
CA ILE A 275 -1.72 -1.17 0.43
C ILE A 275 -0.54 -0.38 -0.15
N LEU A 276 -0.24 0.80 0.39
CA LEU A 276 0.91 1.60 -0.05
C LEU A 276 2.24 0.84 0.11
N ALA A 277 2.45 0.14 1.21
CA ALA A 277 3.67 -0.65 1.42
C ALA A 277 3.85 -1.73 0.36
N ILE A 278 2.76 -2.41 -0.03
CA ILE A 278 2.78 -3.47 -1.05
C ILE A 278 3.05 -2.86 -2.42
N LEU A 279 2.29 -1.84 -2.81
CA LEU A 279 2.37 -1.24 -4.15
C LEU A 279 3.68 -0.48 -4.39
N THR A 280 4.32 0.03 -3.32
CA THR A 280 5.62 0.72 -3.42
C THR A 280 6.80 -0.27 -3.37
N CYS A 281 6.59 -1.49 -2.89
CA CYS A 281 7.66 -2.47 -2.77
C CYS A 281 7.98 -3.06 -4.14
N LYS A 282 9.24 -2.96 -4.58
CA LYS A 282 9.66 -3.46 -5.91
C LYS A 282 9.74 -4.98 -5.99
N SER A 283 10.03 -5.61 -4.86
CA SER A 283 10.23 -7.06 -4.73
C SER A 283 9.59 -7.57 -3.43
N PRO A 284 8.26 -7.47 -3.27
CA PRO A 284 7.56 -7.90 -2.06
C PRO A 284 7.79 -9.39 -1.75
N GLU A 285 8.07 -10.20 -2.76
CA GLU A 285 8.40 -11.62 -2.66
C GLU A 285 9.75 -11.91 -1.99
N ARG A 286 10.62 -10.90 -1.91
CA ARG A 286 11.90 -10.94 -1.19
C ARG A 286 11.85 -10.15 0.12
N HIS A 287 10.70 -9.55 0.44
CA HIS A 287 10.58 -8.60 1.53
C HIS A 287 9.67 -9.15 2.64
N GLN A 288 10.30 -9.79 3.63
CA GLN A 288 9.59 -10.43 4.75
C GLN A 288 8.67 -9.46 5.50
N ALA A 289 9.12 -8.23 5.79
CA ALA A 289 8.30 -7.28 6.53
C ALA A 289 7.01 -6.90 5.78
N VAL A 290 7.10 -6.64 4.48
CA VAL A 290 5.92 -6.37 3.63
C VAL A 290 5.00 -7.60 3.58
N SER A 291 5.54 -8.79 3.33
CA SER A 291 4.74 -10.02 3.30
C SER A 291 4.00 -10.24 4.63
N LYS A 292 4.71 -10.12 5.76
CA LYS A 292 4.20 -10.44 7.10
C LYS A 292 3.29 -9.38 7.70
N HIS A 293 3.57 -8.11 7.46
CA HIS A 293 2.88 -7.01 8.13
C HIS A 293 1.88 -6.28 7.23
N CYS A 294 1.94 -6.53 5.91
CA CYS A 294 1.06 -5.90 4.92
C CYS A 294 0.25 -6.93 4.13
N VAL A 295 0.89 -7.89 3.46
CA VAL A 295 0.18 -8.87 2.61
C VAL A 295 -0.67 -9.83 3.45
N ALA A 296 -0.08 -10.46 4.47
CA ALA A 296 -0.82 -11.44 5.27
C ALA A 296 -2.06 -10.82 5.95
N PRO A 297 -1.97 -9.65 6.61
CA PRO A 297 -3.15 -9.07 7.28
C PRO A 297 -4.28 -8.60 6.36
N ILE A 298 -4.04 -8.48 5.05
CA ILE A 298 -5.09 -8.11 4.08
C ILE A 298 -5.57 -9.31 3.26
N SER A 299 -5.22 -10.54 3.64
CA SER A 299 -5.58 -11.78 2.95
C SER A 299 -7.06 -11.92 2.62
N LYS A 300 -7.92 -11.40 3.50
CA LYS A 300 -9.38 -11.41 3.35
C LYS A 300 -9.88 -10.55 2.18
N HIS A 301 -9.09 -9.57 1.74
CA HIS A 301 -9.37 -8.73 0.59
C HIS A 301 -8.84 -9.33 -0.73
N LEU A 302 -8.08 -10.43 -0.63
CA LEU A 302 -7.55 -11.13 -1.80
C LEU A 302 -8.54 -12.18 -2.30
N THR A 303 -8.41 -12.59 -3.56
CA THR A 303 -9.17 -13.71 -4.09
C THR A 303 -8.69 -15.03 -3.50
N ALA A 304 -9.54 -16.06 -3.52
CA ALA A 304 -9.16 -17.40 -3.07
C ALA A 304 -7.97 -17.97 -3.86
N GLU A 305 -7.93 -17.70 -5.17
CA GLU A 305 -6.82 -18.13 -6.03
C GLU A 305 -5.51 -17.42 -5.65
N THR A 306 -5.51 -16.10 -5.43
CA THR A 306 -4.30 -15.39 -4.95
C THR A 306 -3.82 -15.93 -3.61
N ARG A 307 -4.71 -16.17 -2.64
CA ARG A 307 -4.33 -16.78 -1.35
C ARG A 307 -3.70 -18.16 -1.53
N ARG A 308 -4.25 -18.98 -2.43
CA ARG A 308 -3.69 -20.30 -2.78
C ARG A 308 -2.28 -20.16 -3.37
N ARG A 309 -2.10 -19.27 -4.35
CA ARG A 309 -0.80 -19.00 -4.98
C ARG A 309 0.25 -18.58 -3.97
N LEU A 310 -0.10 -17.63 -3.09
CA LEU A 310 0.77 -17.17 -2.00
C LEU A 310 1.21 -18.32 -1.08
N THR A 311 0.26 -19.12 -0.60
CA THR A 311 0.53 -20.25 0.31
C THR A 311 1.42 -21.32 -0.33
N GLN A 312 1.37 -21.46 -1.66
CA GLN A 312 2.19 -22.43 -2.38
C GLN A 312 3.67 -22.04 -2.48
N VAL A 313 3.99 -20.75 -2.44
CA VAL A 313 5.34 -20.27 -2.83
C VAL A 313 6.02 -19.37 -1.82
N ILE A 314 5.29 -18.67 -0.96
CA ILE A 314 5.86 -17.81 0.07
C ILE A 314 6.01 -18.61 1.37
N GLU A 315 7.10 -18.35 2.09
CA GLU A 315 7.39 -18.97 3.37
C GLU A 315 6.22 -18.82 4.34
N GLN A 316 5.87 -19.93 4.99
CA GLN A 316 4.71 -20.00 5.89
C GLN A 316 4.80 -18.98 7.04
N GLU A 317 5.99 -18.83 7.61
CA GLU A 317 6.28 -17.86 8.67
C GLU A 317 6.09 -16.38 8.27
N TRP A 318 6.01 -16.09 6.96
CA TRP A 318 5.76 -14.77 6.41
C TRP A 318 4.28 -14.53 6.16
N LEU A 319 3.42 -15.56 6.16
CA LEU A 319 1.99 -15.46 5.88
C LEU A 319 1.09 -16.06 6.98
N PRO A 320 1.22 -15.64 8.25
CA PRO A 320 0.51 -16.27 9.36
C PRO A 320 -1.02 -16.18 9.26
N ALA A 321 -1.56 -15.09 8.71
CA ALA A 321 -3.02 -14.89 8.62
C ALA A 321 -3.67 -15.64 7.44
N VAL A 322 -2.98 -15.80 6.30
CA VAL A 322 -3.51 -16.50 5.12
C VAL A 322 -3.81 -17.98 5.41
N GLN A 323 -3.07 -18.58 6.34
CA GLN A 323 -3.19 -19.98 6.70
C GLN A 323 -4.39 -20.26 7.61
N GLY A 324 -4.75 -19.32 8.48
CA GLY A 324 -5.92 -19.45 9.35
C GLY A 324 -7.22 -19.61 8.55
N ASP A 325 -7.34 -18.87 7.45
CA ASP A 325 -8.51 -18.91 6.57
C ASP A 325 -8.58 -20.23 5.75
N ALA A 326 -7.44 -20.71 5.26
CA ALA A 326 -7.37 -21.96 4.49
C ALA A 326 -7.74 -23.20 5.32
N ALA A 327 -7.41 -23.21 6.62
CA ALA A 327 -7.76 -24.30 7.53
C ALA A 327 -9.25 -24.29 7.92
N GLN A 328 -9.93 -23.15 7.87
CA GLN A 328 -11.37 -23.03 8.14
C GLN A 328 -12.25 -23.38 6.94
N THR A 329 -11.75 -23.22 5.70
CA THR A 329 -12.54 -23.51 4.48
C THR A 329 -12.59 -25.01 4.13
N LEU A 330 -11.81 -25.84 4.81
CA LEU A 330 -11.76 -27.30 4.65
C LEU A 330 -12.50 -28.07 5.76
N ARG A 331 -13.30 -27.37 6.58
CA ARG A 331 -14.23 -27.92 7.56
C ARG A 331 -15.65 -27.51 7.21
#